data_AF-A0A7J6RBS4-F1
#
_entry.id   AF-A0A7J6RBS4-F1
#
_cell.length_a   1.000
_cell.length_b   1.000
_cell.length_c   1.000
_cell.angle_alpha   90.00
_cell.angle_beta   90.00
_cell.angle_gamma   90.00
#
_symmetry.space_group_name_H-M   'P 1'
#
loop_
_entity.id
_entity.type
_entity.pdbx_description
1 polymer ?
#
loop_
_entity_poly.entity_id
_entity_poly.type
_entity_poly.pdbx_seq_one_letter_code
_entity_poly.pdbx_strand_id
1 'polypeptide(L)'
;YPHIIDGAIAASAPIFAIGGVTPEPSKASFNEIITRDAGPVCAKRYKDTLKLVYKLSETEEGRDLMQTNLRWCNDSVLANSTSLGDDIVVWASAPWGYLAMGNFPYPSNYITAAMNVGGGADLPAHPVRVACEPFERLENLPGTDEAHIQALAESLNIYYNASGDLACNSFAGTDGGGEPLPEGSCRGDYGFQTCTEMPSGQDSGTDKDMFWPPRSFDPVQYKAECTEKYGVRSDSWAGLQFLRNMADAVASMSNIVFSNGKFDPWGVSIPDGEVPQGVDCQVMPCPESVTSFVMETGAHHSDLMFAREEDADDVRACRRLEANHIRRWIAEKRERHGRFDRSITRPAQAEDVTPETVLL
;
A
#
# COMPACT_ATOMS: atom_id res chain seq x y z
N TYR A 1 15.67 16.73 -5.43
CA TYR A 1 16.16 17.98 -6.05
C TYR A 1 15.92 19.18 -5.12
N PRO A 2 16.71 19.36 -4.05
CA PRO A 2 16.43 20.36 -3.00
C PRO A 2 16.62 21.82 -3.45
N HIS A 3 17.28 22.05 -4.60
CA HIS A 3 17.39 23.38 -5.20
C HIS A 3 16.12 23.82 -5.96
N ILE A 4 15.21 22.88 -6.23
CA ILE A 4 13.94 23.10 -6.93
C ILE A 4 12.76 22.99 -5.96
N ILE A 5 12.79 21.99 -5.08
CA ILE A 5 11.71 21.66 -4.15
C ILE A 5 12.17 21.99 -2.73
N ASP A 6 11.47 22.91 -2.05
CA ASP A 6 11.82 23.39 -0.71
C ASP A 6 11.41 22.43 0.43
N GLY A 7 10.51 21.48 0.16
CA GLY A 7 10.11 20.41 1.06
C GLY A 7 9.07 19.47 0.44
N ALA A 8 8.82 18.33 1.08
CA ALA A 8 7.93 17.29 0.57
C ALA A 8 7.04 16.68 1.66
N ILE A 9 5.79 16.40 1.33
CA ILE A 9 4.94 15.48 2.08
C ILE A 9 5.03 14.13 1.35
N ALA A 10 5.51 13.11 2.06
CA ALA A 10 5.67 11.75 1.57
C ALA A 10 4.69 10.84 2.33
N ALA A 11 3.43 10.87 1.88
CA ALA A 11 2.34 10.12 2.50
C ALA A 11 2.32 8.66 2.05
N SER A 12 2.28 7.74 3.01
CA SER A 12 2.30 6.29 2.80
C SER A 12 3.36 5.86 1.79
N ALA A 13 4.58 6.39 1.95
CA ALA A 13 5.68 6.13 1.04
C ALA A 13 6.54 4.96 1.57
N PRO A 14 6.39 3.72 1.06
CA PRO A 14 7.17 2.56 1.49
C PRO A 14 8.56 2.59 0.83
N ILE A 15 9.32 3.66 1.05
CA ILE A 15 10.59 3.88 0.36
C ILE A 15 11.58 2.74 0.60
N PHE A 16 11.44 2.01 1.71
CA PHE A 16 12.31 0.89 2.02
C PHE A 16 11.84 -0.46 1.45
N ALA A 17 10.61 -0.59 0.96
CA ALA A 17 10.03 -1.85 0.45
C ALA A 17 10.60 -2.31 -0.91
N ILE A 18 11.79 -1.83 -1.29
CA ILE A 18 12.46 -2.14 -2.55
C ILE A 18 13.81 -2.81 -2.28
N GLY A 19 14.22 -3.67 -3.20
CA GLY A 19 15.48 -4.40 -3.11
C GLY A 19 16.69 -3.47 -3.10
N GLY A 20 17.77 -3.90 -2.44
CA GLY A 20 19.03 -3.14 -2.36
C GLY A 20 19.13 -2.18 -1.16
N VAL A 21 18.12 -2.15 -0.29
CA VAL A 21 18.11 -1.40 0.96
C VAL A 21 18.61 -2.27 2.12
N THR A 22 19.36 -1.68 3.06
CA THR A 22 19.96 -2.33 4.22
C THR A 22 19.69 -1.55 5.52
N PRO A 23 19.30 -2.20 6.63
CA PRO A 23 18.92 -3.62 6.72
C PRO A 23 17.73 -3.95 5.80
N GLU A 24 17.51 -5.23 5.53
CA GLU A 24 16.41 -5.66 4.65
C GLU A 24 15.05 -5.40 5.35
N PRO A 25 14.07 -4.77 4.69
CA PRO A 25 12.73 -4.57 5.25
C PRO A 25 12.01 -5.91 5.46
N SER A 26 11.00 -5.91 6.32
CA SER A 26 10.13 -7.09 6.48
C SER A 26 9.36 -7.40 5.20
N LYS A 27 9.44 -8.65 4.74
CA LYS A 27 8.63 -9.19 3.63
C LYS A 27 7.25 -9.67 4.09
N ALA A 28 7.08 -9.96 5.38
CA ALA A 28 5.83 -10.49 5.93
C ALA A 28 4.86 -9.40 6.41
N SER A 29 5.42 -8.25 6.85
CA SER A 29 4.66 -7.16 7.48
C SER A 29 3.41 -6.71 6.74
N PHE A 30 3.45 -6.67 5.40
CA PHE A 30 2.29 -6.31 4.57
C PHE A 30 1.06 -7.17 4.91
N ASN A 31 1.23 -8.49 4.88
CA ASN A 31 0.16 -9.45 5.13
C ASN A 31 -0.18 -9.57 6.62
N GLU A 32 0.77 -9.32 7.52
CA GLU A 32 0.52 -9.27 8.96
C GLU A 32 -0.36 -8.09 9.36
N ILE A 33 -0.16 -6.91 8.76
CA ILE A 33 -0.99 -5.72 9.00
C ILE A 33 -2.43 -5.99 8.55
N ILE A 34 -2.61 -6.54 7.35
CA ILE A 34 -3.93 -6.96 6.84
C ILE A 34 -4.60 -7.93 7.82
N THR A 35 -3.84 -8.91 8.31
CA THR A 35 -4.33 -9.94 9.23
C THR A 35 -4.74 -9.35 10.58
N ARG A 36 -3.96 -8.39 11.10
CA ARG A 36 -4.27 -7.66 12.32
C ARG A 36 -5.60 -6.92 12.19
N ASP A 37 -5.81 -6.25 11.06
CA ASP A 37 -7.00 -5.43 10.82
C ASP A 37 -8.25 -6.27 10.55
N ALA A 38 -8.09 -7.45 9.95
CA ALA A 38 -9.16 -8.45 9.83
C ALA A 38 -9.62 -8.96 11.21
N GLY A 39 -8.71 -9.00 12.20
CA GLY A 39 -8.99 -9.51 13.53
C GLY A 39 -8.96 -11.05 13.61
N PRO A 40 -8.85 -11.62 14.83
CA PRO A 40 -8.46 -13.02 15.02
C PRO A 40 -9.50 -14.04 14.52
N VAL A 41 -10.79 -13.71 14.63
CA VAL A 41 -11.87 -14.62 14.19
C VAL A 41 -11.89 -14.70 12.68
N CYS A 42 -11.97 -13.55 12.01
CA CYS A 42 -11.95 -13.46 10.55
C CYS A 42 -10.68 -14.10 9.98
N ALA A 43 -9.50 -13.72 10.49
CA ALA A 43 -8.21 -14.26 10.05
C ALA A 43 -8.16 -15.79 10.10
N LYS A 44 -8.58 -16.37 11.23
CA LYS A 44 -8.60 -17.83 11.38
C LYS A 44 -9.57 -18.48 10.38
N ARG A 45 -10.80 -17.96 10.27
CA ARG A 45 -11.85 -18.55 9.43
C ARG A 45 -11.55 -18.39 7.95
N TYR A 46 -10.96 -17.29 7.54
CA TYR A 46 -10.47 -17.08 6.18
C TYR A 46 -9.37 -18.09 5.84
N LYS A 47 -8.35 -18.24 6.70
CA LYS A 47 -7.28 -19.23 6.54
C LYS A 47 -7.81 -20.66 6.44
N ASP A 48 -8.79 -21.03 7.28
CA ASP A 48 -9.45 -22.34 7.22
C ASP A 48 -10.22 -22.52 5.89
N THR A 49 -10.83 -21.45 5.38
CA THR A 49 -11.55 -21.46 4.09
C THR A 49 -10.60 -21.62 2.90
N LEU A 50 -9.43 -20.98 2.91
CA LEU A 50 -8.42 -21.16 1.84
C LEU A 50 -7.92 -22.62 1.74
N LYS A 51 -7.71 -23.27 2.90
CA LYS A 51 -7.37 -24.71 2.93
C LYS A 51 -8.49 -25.58 2.38
N LEU A 52 -9.74 -25.22 2.67
CA LEU A 52 -10.90 -25.92 2.14
C LEU A 52 -10.99 -25.75 0.61
N VAL A 53 -10.80 -24.54 0.08
CA VAL A 53 -10.77 -24.27 -1.37
C VAL A 53 -9.78 -25.20 -2.07
N TYR A 54 -8.58 -25.35 -1.53
CA TYR A 54 -7.56 -26.23 -2.09
C TYR A 54 -8.02 -27.70 -2.10
N LYS A 55 -8.56 -28.20 -0.98
CA LYS A 55 -9.12 -29.55 -0.90
C LYS A 55 -10.26 -29.77 -1.91
N LEU A 56 -11.16 -28.79 -2.05
CA LEU A 56 -12.28 -28.87 -2.99
C LEU A 56 -11.83 -28.81 -4.45
N SER A 57 -10.69 -28.18 -4.75
CA SER A 57 -10.16 -28.12 -6.12
C SER A 57 -9.76 -29.50 -6.67
N GLU A 58 -9.43 -30.45 -5.79
CA GLU A 58 -8.96 -31.79 -6.15
C GLU A 58 -10.08 -32.73 -6.63
N THR A 59 -11.33 -32.49 -6.22
CA THR A 59 -12.48 -33.36 -6.56
C THR A 59 -13.43 -32.69 -7.54
N GLU A 60 -14.16 -33.48 -8.33
CA GLU A 60 -15.16 -32.96 -9.27
C GLU A 60 -16.31 -32.29 -8.53
N GLU A 61 -16.84 -32.93 -7.48
CA GLU A 61 -17.92 -32.40 -6.67
C GLU A 61 -17.53 -31.10 -5.95
N GLY A 62 -16.26 -30.98 -5.54
CA GLY A 62 -15.74 -29.78 -4.89
C GLY A 62 -15.58 -28.62 -5.87
N ARG A 63 -15.12 -28.88 -7.09
CA ARG A 63 -15.08 -27.88 -8.17
C ARG A 63 -16.47 -27.42 -8.56
N ASP A 64 -17.46 -28.31 -8.67
CA ASP A 64 -18.85 -27.93 -8.98
C ASP A 64 -19.47 -27.05 -7.87
N LEU A 65 -19.19 -27.38 -6.61
CA LEU A 65 -19.60 -26.57 -5.46
C LEU A 65 -19.04 -25.15 -5.55
N MET A 66 -17.74 -25.02 -5.87
CA MET A 66 -17.05 -23.74 -6.03
C MET A 66 -17.52 -22.97 -7.27
N GLN A 67 -17.69 -23.62 -8.42
CA GLN A 67 -18.22 -23.03 -9.66
C GLN A 67 -19.54 -22.31 -9.40
N THR A 68 -20.44 -22.96 -8.66
CA THR A 68 -21.78 -22.44 -8.35
C THR A 68 -21.72 -21.31 -7.34
N ASN A 69 -21.10 -21.53 -6.17
CA ASN A 69 -21.17 -20.58 -5.06
C ASN A 69 -20.32 -19.32 -5.27
N LEU A 70 -19.19 -19.41 -5.97
CA LEU A 70 -18.37 -18.24 -6.35
C LEU A 70 -18.88 -17.55 -7.61
N ARG A 71 -19.94 -18.09 -8.25
CA ARG A 71 -20.53 -17.59 -9.50
C ARG A 71 -19.47 -17.41 -10.60
N TRP A 72 -18.64 -18.42 -10.84
CA TRP A 72 -17.59 -18.33 -11.85
C TRP A 72 -18.18 -18.28 -13.28
N CYS A 73 -17.64 -17.39 -14.12
CA CYS A 73 -17.99 -17.24 -15.52
C CYS A 73 -17.55 -18.46 -16.36
N ASN A 74 -18.06 -18.55 -17.59
CA ASN A 74 -17.76 -19.66 -18.52
C ASN A 74 -16.29 -19.69 -19.00
N ASP A 75 -15.59 -18.56 -18.95
CA ASP A 75 -14.15 -18.45 -19.22
C ASP A 75 -13.29 -18.93 -18.03
N SER A 76 -13.92 -19.11 -16.87
CA SER A 76 -13.33 -19.50 -15.59
C SER A 76 -13.91 -20.83 -15.11
N VAL A 77 -14.18 -21.76 -16.03
CA VAL A 77 -14.62 -23.11 -15.68
C VAL A 77 -13.49 -23.82 -14.94
N LEU A 78 -13.80 -24.33 -13.75
CA LEU A 78 -12.85 -25.04 -12.89
C LEU A 78 -12.55 -26.44 -13.47
N ALA A 79 -11.69 -26.47 -14.49
CA ALA A 79 -11.14 -27.71 -15.03
C ALA A 79 -10.04 -28.25 -14.11
N ASN A 80 -9.90 -29.58 -14.04
CA ASN A 80 -8.85 -30.19 -13.23
C ASN A 80 -7.47 -29.79 -13.78
N SER A 81 -6.69 -29.08 -12.96
CA SER A 81 -5.29 -28.77 -13.20
C SER A 81 -4.53 -28.85 -11.88
N THR A 82 -3.23 -29.09 -11.95
CA THR A 82 -2.37 -29.10 -10.75
C THR A 82 -2.20 -27.72 -10.12
N SER A 83 -2.50 -26.63 -10.85
CA SER A 83 -2.39 -25.24 -10.37
C SER A 83 -3.70 -24.66 -9.85
N LEU A 84 -4.85 -25.32 -10.09
CA LEU A 84 -6.16 -24.72 -9.88
C LEU A 84 -6.36 -24.18 -8.45
N GLY A 85 -5.98 -24.96 -7.44
CA GLY A 85 -6.08 -24.54 -6.05
C GLY A 85 -5.24 -23.29 -5.77
N ASP A 86 -4.03 -23.23 -6.32
CA ASP A 86 -3.16 -22.07 -6.20
C ASP A 86 -3.71 -20.84 -6.90
N ASP A 87 -4.26 -21.00 -8.12
CA ASP A 87 -4.83 -19.93 -8.94
C ASP A 87 -6.03 -19.27 -8.24
N ILE A 88 -6.96 -20.08 -7.70
CA ILE A 88 -8.11 -19.57 -6.95
C ILE A 88 -7.66 -18.86 -5.67
N VAL A 89 -6.66 -19.40 -4.96
CA VAL A 89 -6.15 -18.81 -3.73
C VAL A 89 -5.43 -17.49 -3.98
N VAL A 90 -4.63 -17.37 -5.06
CA VAL A 90 -4.03 -16.09 -5.48
C VAL A 90 -5.14 -15.06 -5.66
N TRP A 91 -6.13 -15.42 -6.47
CA TRP A 91 -7.25 -14.54 -6.79
C TRP A 91 -8.03 -14.14 -5.53
N ALA A 92 -8.38 -15.09 -4.66
CA ALA A 92 -9.11 -14.81 -3.42
C ALA A 92 -8.31 -13.94 -2.44
N SER A 93 -6.98 -14.03 -2.46
CA SER A 93 -6.11 -13.30 -1.52
C SER A 93 -5.85 -11.86 -1.95
N ALA A 94 -5.82 -11.58 -3.25
CA ALA A 94 -5.50 -10.26 -3.80
C ALA A 94 -6.37 -9.11 -3.26
N PRO A 95 -7.71 -9.24 -3.14
CA PRO A 95 -8.58 -8.16 -2.65
C PRO A 95 -8.20 -7.64 -1.28
N TRP A 96 -7.64 -8.46 -0.39
CA TRP A 96 -7.37 -8.06 0.98
C TRP A 96 -6.35 -6.93 1.08
N GLY A 97 -5.33 -6.91 0.23
CA GLY A 97 -4.40 -5.78 0.14
C GLY A 97 -5.10 -4.50 -0.29
N TYR A 98 -5.99 -4.60 -1.29
CA TYR A 98 -6.76 -3.47 -1.80
C TYR A 98 -7.80 -2.95 -0.80
N LEU A 99 -8.51 -3.83 -0.10
CA LEU A 99 -9.45 -3.50 0.96
C LEU A 99 -8.72 -2.81 2.13
N ALA A 100 -7.54 -3.30 2.52
CA ALA A 100 -6.73 -2.68 3.57
C ALA A 100 -6.22 -1.29 3.17
N MET A 101 -5.70 -1.13 1.94
CA MET A 101 -5.31 0.20 1.43
C MET A 101 -6.49 1.16 1.38
N GLY A 102 -7.68 0.69 1.00
CA GLY A 102 -8.91 1.46 0.94
C GLY A 102 -9.70 1.52 2.26
N ASN A 103 -9.11 1.19 3.41
CA ASN A 103 -9.82 1.00 4.67
C ASN A 103 -10.30 2.31 5.35
N PHE A 104 -10.91 3.21 4.58
CA PHE A 104 -11.36 4.53 5.00
C PHE A 104 -12.65 4.47 5.84
N PRO A 105 -12.90 5.46 6.73
CA PRO A 105 -14.12 5.52 7.55
C PRO A 105 -15.37 5.99 6.79
N TYR A 106 -15.31 6.09 5.47
CA TYR A 106 -16.39 6.53 4.59
C TYR A 106 -16.34 5.77 3.26
N PRO A 107 -17.46 5.72 2.51
CA PRO A 107 -17.46 5.12 1.18
C PRO A 107 -16.50 5.81 0.20
N SER A 108 -15.78 5.02 -0.59
CA SER A 108 -14.77 5.53 -1.52
C SER A 108 -14.54 4.60 -2.70
N ASN A 109 -14.49 5.15 -3.91
CA ASN A 109 -14.12 4.44 -5.12
C ASN A 109 -12.63 4.56 -5.49
N TYR A 110 -11.78 5.09 -4.60
CA TYR A 110 -10.34 5.27 -4.91
C TYR A 110 -9.70 3.99 -5.43
N ILE A 111 -9.92 2.88 -4.73
CA ILE A 111 -9.36 1.56 -5.07
C ILE A 111 -10.02 0.99 -6.32
N THR A 112 -11.35 0.94 -6.38
CA THR A 112 -12.09 0.34 -7.49
C THR A 112 -11.88 1.09 -8.82
N ALA A 113 -11.73 2.41 -8.77
CA ALA A 113 -11.39 3.23 -9.92
C ALA A 113 -9.92 3.07 -10.35
N ALA A 114 -8.99 2.93 -9.40
CA ALA A 114 -7.57 2.72 -9.70
C ALA A 114 -7.33 1.34 -10.34
N MET A 115 -7.99 0.31 -9.81
CA MET A 115 -7.82 -1.08 -10.24
C MET A 115 -8.79 -1.47 -11.38
N ASN A 116 -9.69 -0.58 -11.81
CA ASN A 116 -10.70 -0.87 -12.82
C ASN A 116 -11.49 -2.16 -12.50
N VAL A 117 -12.05 -2.21 -11.30
CA VAL A 117 -12.74 -3.39 -10.74
C VAL A 117 -14.05 -2.96 -10.06
N GLY A 118 -14.99 -3.88 -9.86
CA GLY A 118 -16.23 -3.59 -9.14
C GLY A 118 -17.09 -2.49 -9.80
N GLY A 119 -16.92 -2.27 -11.10
CA GLY A 119 -17.59 -1.20 -11.85
C GLY A 119 -17.15 0.23 -11.48
N GLY A 120 -16.04 0.40 -10.74
CA GLY A 120 -15.61 1.70 -10.22
C GLY A 120 -16.55 2.28 -9.15
N ALA A 121 -17.38 1.43 -8.53
CA ALA A 121 -18.29 1.78 -7.45
C ALA A 121 -17.54 2.00 -6.12
N ASP A 122 -18.18 2.69 -5.19
CA ASP A 122 -17.61 2.91 -3.86
C ASP A 122 -17.47 1.57 -3.10
N LEU A 123 -16.30 1.33 -2.53
CA LEU A 123 -16.17 0.39 -1.42
C LEU A 123 -16.92 0.97 -0.22
N PRO A 124 -17.55 0.14 0.64
CA PRO A 124 -18.20 0.61 1.85
C PRO A 124 -17.20 1.22 2.83
N ALA A 125 -17.67 1.98 3.82
CA ALA A 125 -16.83 2.40 4.94
C ALA A 125 -16.29 1.18 5.71
N HIS A 126 -15.02 1.23 6.10
CA HIS A 126 -14.29 0.14 6.75
C HIS A 126 -14.40 -1.21 6.00
N PRO A 127 -14.01 -1.26 4.71
CA PRO A 127 -14.23 -2.40 3.84
C PRO A 127 -13.57 -3.71 4.31
N VAL A 128 -12.45 -3.67 5.05
CA VAL A 128 -11.87 -4.88 5.68
C VAL A 128 -12.84 -5.50 6.67
N ARG A 129 -13.48 -4.68 7.51
CA ARG A 129 -14.47 -5.13 8.48
C ARG A 129 -15.68 -5.75 7.78
N VAL A 130 -16.20 -5.08 6.75
CA VAL A 130 -17.36 -5.58 5.97
C VAL A 130 -17.03 -6.90 5.29
N ALA A 131 -15.83 -7.04 4.71
CA ALA A 131 -15.37 -8.28 4.11
C ALA A 131 -15.17 -9.42 5.13
N CYS A 132 -15.00 -9.10 6.41
CA CYS A 132 -14.86 -10.07 7.49
C CYS A 132 -16.18 -10.59 8.07
N GLU A 133 -17.27 -9.82 7.99
CA GLU A 133 -18.57 -10.20 8.55
C GLU A 133 -19.04 -11.61 8.13
N PRO A 134 -18.89 -12.05 6.87
CA PRO A 134 -19.28 -13.41 6.48
C PRO A 134 -18.54 -14.52 7.22
N PHE A 135 -17.25 -14.32 7.50
CA PHE A 135 -16.44 -15.30 8.21
C PHE A 135 -16.72 -15.32 9.71
N GLU A 136 -17.03 -14.17 10.29
CA GLU A 136 -17.41 -14.07 11.71
C GLU A 136 -18.73 -14.80 11.99
N ARG A 137 -19.68 -14.80 11.04
CA ARG A 137 -20.92 -15.58 11.18
C ARG A 137 -20.69 -17.09 11.28
N LEU A 138 -19.57 -17.59 10.78
CA LEU A 138 -19.19 -19.00 10.88
C LEU A 138 -18.68 -19.39 12.29
N GLU A 139 -18.44 -18.44 13.19
CA GLU A 139 -17.92 -18.75 14.53
C GLU A 139 -18.86 -19.68 15.33
N ASN A 140 -20.18 -19.49 15.15
CA ASN A 140 -21.21 -20.14 15.94
C ASN A 140 -21.91 -21.33 15.24
N LEU A 141 -21.43 -21.74 14.06
CA LEU A 141 -22.04 -22.79 13.26
C LEU A 141 -21.03 -23.92 12.99
N PRO A 142 -21.43 -25.21 13.03
CA PRO A 142 -20.67 -26.26 12.37
C PRO A 142 -20.74 -25.98 10.86
N GLY A 143 -19.77 -25.23 10.35
CA GLY A 143 -19.75 -24.80 8.96
C GLY A 143 -19.69 -26.01 8.03
N THR A 144 -20.66 -26.10 7.11
CA THR A 144 -20.54 -26.98 5.96
C THR A 144 -19.51 -26.42 4.99
N ASP A 145 -18.97 -27.26 4.11
CA ASP A 145 -18.07 -26.80 3.05
C ASP A 145 -18.74 -25.67 2.23
N GLU A 146 -20.03 -25.80 1.95
CA GLU A 146 -20.84 -24.79 1.26
C GLU A 146 -20.90 -23.45 2.02
N ALA A 147 -21.11 -23.45 3.34
CA ALA A 147 -21.17 -22.23 4.14
C ALA A 147 -19.84 -21.44 4.11
N HIS A 148 -18.71 -22.15 4.10
CA HIS A 148 -17.39 -21.55 3.94
C HIS A 148 -17.20 -20.90 2.57
N ILE A 149 -17.62 -21.58 1.49
CA ILE A 149 -17.51 -21.03 0.13
C ILE A 149 -18.49 -19.88 -0.10
N GLN A 150 -19.69 -19.91 0.51
CA GLN A 150 -20.62 -18.77 0.49
C GLN A 150 -20.03 -17.55 1.22
N ALA A 151 -19.44 -17.74 2.40
CA ALA A 151 -18.76 -16.67 3.12
C ALA A 151 -17.62 -16.05 2.29
N LEU A 152 -16.86 -16.89 1.58
CA LEU A 152 -15.84 -16.44 0.63
C LEU A 152 -16.44 -15.61 -0.50
N ALA A 153 -17.50 -16.10 -1.15
CA ALA A 153 -18.16 -15.38 -2.24
C ALA A 153 -18.70 -14.00 -1.79
N GLU A 154 -19.35 -13.94 -0.63
CA GLU A 154 -19.86 -12.69 -0.07
C GLU A 154 -18.73 -11.70 0.24
N SER A 155 -17.64 -12.17 0.84
CA SER A 155 -16.46 -11.36 1.17
C SER A 155 -15.79 -10.78 -0.09
N LEU A 156 -15.52 -11.62 -1.09
CA LEU A 156 -14.83 -11.22 -2.31
C LEU A 156 -15.67 -10.26 -3.17
N ASN A 157 -16.99 -10.36 -3.11
CA ASN A 157 -17.89 -9.46 -3.83
C ASN A 157 -17.86 -8.02 -3.32
N ILE A 158 -17.37 -7.76 -2.10
CA ILE A 158 -17.14 -6.39 -1.61
C ILE A 158 -16.16 -5.63 -2.53
N TYR A 159 -15.22 -6.35 -3.14
CA TYR A 159 -14.24 -5.80 -4.07
C TYR A 159 -14.62 -6.06 -5.54
N TYR A 160 -14.77 -7.33 -5.93
CA TYR A 160 -14.98 -7.69 -7.34
C TYR A 160 -16.31 -7.25 -7.90
N ASN A 161 -17.34 -7.20 -7.05
CA ASN A 161 -18.70 -6.84 -7.42
C ASN A 161 -19.22 -5.68 -6.56
N ALA A 162 -18.38 -4.67 -6.32
CA ALA A 162 -18.75 -3.51 -5.50
C ALA A 162 -20.03 -2.80 -5.99
N SER A 163 -20.30 -2.78 -7.30
CA SER A 163 -21.55 -2.23 -7.86
C SER A 163 -22.78 -3.12 -7.64
N GLY A 164 -22.59 -4.43 -7.42
CA GLY A 164 -23.65 -5.44 -7.38
C GLY A 164 -24.11 -5.95 -8.76
N ASP A 165 -23.67 -5.32 -9.84
CA ASP A 165 -24.16 -5.58 -11.21
C ASP A 165 -23.45 -6.75 -11.91
N LEU A 166 -22.39 -7.30 -11.34
CA LEU A 166 -21.63 -8.39 -11.95
C LEU A 166 -22.44 -9.69 -11.96
N ALA A 167 -22.60 -10.27 -13.15
CA ALA A 167 -23.33 -11.51 -13.35
C ALA A 167 -22.55 -12.76 -12.89
N CYS A 168 -21.22 -12.75 -13.04
CA CYS A 168 -20.31 -13.82 -12.65
C CYS A 168 -18.88 -13.28 -12.46
N ASN A 169 -18.08 -13.93 -11.64
CA ASN A 169 -16.67 -13.60 -11.42
C ASN A 169 -15.79 -14.28 -12.47
N SER A 170 -14.64 -13.68 -12.82
CA SER A 170 -13.62 -14.31 -13.65
C SER A 170 -12.25 -14.25 -12.96
N PHE A 171 -11.51 -15.35 -12.99
CA PHE A 171 -10.10 -15.40 -12.56
C PHE A 171 -9.16 -15.59 -13.75
N ALA A 172 -9.70 -15.79 -14.96
CA ALA A 172 -8.91 -16.00 -16.15
C ALA A 172 -8.11 -14.73 -16.51
N GLY A 173 -6.77 -14.83 -16.52
CA GLY A 173 -5.90 -13.75 -16.96
C GLY A 173 -5.78 -12.55 -16.00
N THR A 174 -6.25 -12.69 -14.75
CA THR A 174 -6.07 -11.66 -13.70
C THR A 174 -5.37 -12.27 -12.49
N ASP A 175 -4.49 -11.50 -11.83
CA ASP A 175 -3.91 -11.83 -10.53
C ASP A 175 -4.81 -11.37 -9.37
N GLY A 176 -6.07 -11.03 -9.67
CA GLY A 176 -7.01 -10.44 -8.73
C GLY A 176 -6.83 -8.92 -8.52
N GLY A 177 -5.86 -8.28 -9.19
CA GLY A 177 -5.66 -6.83 -9.24
C GLY A 177 -6.63 -6.05 -10.13
N GLY A 178 -7.70 -6.65 -10.62
CA GLY A 178 -8.63 -6.01 -11.55
C GLY A 178 -8.27 -6.23 -13.03
N GLU A 179 -8.97 -5.55 -13.92
CA GLU A 179 -8.90 -5.83 -15.35
C GLU A 179 -7.56 -5.37 -15.96
N PRO A 180 -6.90 -6.21 -16.78
CA PRO A 180 -5.71 -5.82 -17.52
C PRO A 180 -5.94 -4.53 -18.30
N LEU A 181 -4.93 -3.66 -18.32
CA LEU A 181 -4.99 -2.45 -19.14
C LEU A 181 -5.22 -2.84 -20.61
N PRO A 182 -6.16 -2.21 -21.33
CA PRO A 182 -6.38 -2.48 -22.74
C PRO A 182 -5.08 -2.32 -23.53
N GLU A 183 -4.81 -3.25 -24.45
CA GLU A 183 -3.65 -3.18 -25.33
C GLU A 183 -3.63 -1.84 -26.09
N GLY A 184 -2.48 -1.16 -26.07
CA GLY A 184 -2.34 0.19 -26.65
C GLY A 184 -2.74 1.35 -25.73
N SER A 185 -3.11 1.09 -24.46
CA SER A 185 -3.26 2.17 -23.48
C SER A 185 -1.89 2.85 -23.23
N CYS A 186 -1.87 4.18 -23.16
CA CYS A 186 -0.68 4.93 -22.75
C CYS A 186 -0.53 4.99 -21.21
N ARG A 187 -1.24 4.14 -20.46
CA ARG A 187 -1.03 3.99 -19.02
C ARG A 187 0.21 3.10 -18.84
N GLY A 188 1.24 3.62 -18.17
CA GLY A 188 2.47 2.88 -17.92
C GLY A 188 2.22 1.59 -17.14
N ASP A 189 3.09 0.59 -17.33
CA ASP A 189 3.04 -0.68 -16.63
C ASP A 189 3.92 -0.64 -15.38
N TYR A 190 3.31 -0.66 -14.20
CA TYR A 190 4.05 -0.68 -12.93
C TYR A 190 4.91 -1.94 -12.78
N GLY A 191 4.47 -3.08 -13.36
CA GLY A 191 5.23 -4.31 -13.36
C GLY A 191 6.56 -4.18 -14.12
N PHE A 192 6.64 -3.32 -15.14
CA PHE A 192 7.91 -3.00 -15.78
C PHE A 192 8.86 -2.25 -14.83
N GLN A 193 8.35 -1.33 -14.01
CA GLN A 193 9.16 -0.57 -13.05
C GLN A 193 9.71 -1.47 -11.94
N THR A 194 8.90 -2.39 -11.41
CA THR A 194 9.34 -3.35 -10.39
C THR A 194 10.30 -4.39 -10.99
N CYS A 195 10.17 -4.73 -12.27
CA CYS A 195 11.09 -5.62 -12.97
C CYS A 195 12.42 -4.97 -13.39
N THR A 196 12.59 -3.66 -13.24
CA THR A 196 13.82 -2.95 -13.59
C THR A 196 14.49 -2.33 -12.37
N GLU A 197 13.89 -1.28 -11.80
CA GLU A 197 14.54 -0.41 -10.83
C GLU A 197 14.18 -0.71 -9.37
N MET A 198 12.92 -1.09 -9.12
CA MET A 198 12.31 -1.15 -7.78
C MET A 198 11.72 -2.55 -7.49
N PRO A 199 12.51 -3.63 -7.50
CA PRO A 199 12.00 -4.95 -7.16
C PRO A 199 11.48 -4.96 -5.73
N SER A 200 10.25 -5.41 -5.54
CA SER A 200 9.62 -5.60 -4.24
C SER A 200 9.14 -7.03 -4.12
N GLY A 201 9.30 -7.63 -2.94
CA GLY A 201 8.89 -9.00 -2.68
C GLY A 201 8.19 -9.10 -1.33
N GLN A 202 7.16 -9.94 -1.25
CA GLN A 202 6.39 -10.16 -0.04
C GLN A 202 6.26 -11.65 0.23
N ASP A 203 6.26 -12.00 1.51
CA ASP A 203 5.95 -13.32 2.01
C ASP A 203 4.47 -13.38 2.39
N SER A 204 3.86 -14.54 2.22
CA SER A 204 2.45 -14.80 2.51
C SER A 204 2.31 -16.19 3.13
N GLY A 205 1.26 -16.40 3.93
CA GLY A 205 0.99 -17.67 4.57
C GLY A 205 1.99 -18.05 5.66
N THR A 206 2.59 -17.05 6.29
CA THR A 206 3.37 -17.20 7.52
C THR A 206 2.47 -17.66 8.69
N ASP A 207 3.08 -17.95 9.84
CA ASP A 207 2.34 -18.25 11.08
C ASP A 207 1.62 -17.02 11.67
N LYS A 208 1.97 -15.82 11.21
CA LYS A 208 1.44 -14.54 11.71
C LYS A 208 0.39 -13.89 10.81
N ASP A 209 0.24 -14.34 9.57
CA ASP A 209 -0.79 -13.84 8.65
C ASP A 209 -1.96 -14.82 8.45
N MET A 210 -3.01 -14.41 7.75
CA MET A 210 -4.22 -15.22 7.51
C MET A 210 -4.24 -15.94 6.15
N PHE A 211 -3.17 -15.85 5.37
CA PHE A 211 -3.13 -16.43 4.03
C PHE A 211 -2.62 -17.86 4.05
N TRP A 212 -2.89 -18.62 2.99
CA TRP A 212 -2.44 -19.99 2.84
C TRP A 212 -2.58 -20.40 1.36
N PRO A 213 -1.66 -21.18 0.75
CA PRO A 213 -0.50 -21.81 1.38
C PRO A 213 0.65 -20.82 1.67
N PRO A 214 1.62 -21.21 2.51
CA PRO A 214 2.85 -20.44 2.69
C PRO A 214 3.56 -20.24 1.36
N ARG A 215 3.86 -18.99 1.02
CA ARG A 215 4.60 -18.57 -0.17
C ARG A 215 5.64 -17.55 0.26
N SER A 216 6.91 -17.90 0.07
CA SER A 216 8.02 -16.97 0.30
C SER A 216 8.44 -16.35 -1.02
N PHE A 217 8.85 -15.08 -0.97
CA PHE A 217 9.38 -14.39 -2.13
C PHE A 217 10.68 -15.06 -2.61
N ASP A 218 10.67 -15.57 -3.84
CA ASP A 218 11.86 -16.11 -4.50
C ASP A 218 12.46 -15.07 -5.48
N PRO A 219 13.61 -14.46 -5.14
CA PRO A 219 14.24 -13.45 -6.00
C PRO A 219 14.81 -14.03 -7.31
N VAL A 220 15.06 -15.35 -7.40
CA VAL A 220 15.51 -16.01 -8.62
C VAL A 220 14.32 -16.20 -9.56
N GLN A 221 13.21 -16.71 -9.05
CA GLN A 221 11.97 -16.85 -9.80
C GLN A 221 11.48 -15.49 -10.31
N TYR A 222 11.41 -14.48 -9.43
CA TYR A 222 11.01 -13.12 -9.80
C TYR A 222 11.82 -12.55 -10.97
N LYS A 223 13.15 -12.75 -10.97
CA LYS A 223 14.02 -12.31 -12.07
C LYS A 223 13.76 -13.08 -13.37
N ALA A 224 13.45 -14.37 -13.28
CA ALA A 224 13.10 -15.18 -14.44
C ALA A 224 11.79 -14.70 -15.07
N GLU A 225 10.77 -14.46 -14.26
CA GLU A 225 9.47 -13.92 -14.70
C GLU A 225 9.60 -12.54 -15.35
N CYS A 226 10.40 -11.65 -14.78
CA CYS A 226 10.71 -10.35 -15.38
C CYS A 226 11.42 -10.47 -16.74
N THR A 227 12.34 -11.43 -16.87
CA THR A 227 13.05 -11.69 -18.13
C THR A 227 12.10 -12.25 -19.18
N GLU A 228 11.23 -13.18 -18.79
CA GLU A 228 10.22 -13.78 -19.66
C GLU A 228 9.19 -12.76 -20.14
N LYS A 229 8.65 -11.95 -19.22
CA LYS A 229 7.57 -11.00 -19.51
C LYS A 229 8.04 -9.76 -20.26
N TYR A 230 9.18 -9.18 -19.89
CA TYR A 230 9.63 -7.88 -20.41
C TYR A 230 10.99 -7.91 -21.10
N GLY A 231 11.72 -9.02 -21.06
CA GLY A 231 13.09 -9.10 -21.62
C GLY A 231 14.12 -8.26 -20.85
N VAL A 232 13.82 -7.89 -19.60
CA VAL A 232 14.69 -7.07 -18.74
C VAL A 232 15.19 -7.86 -17.54
N ARG A 233 16.32 -7.42 -16.97
CA ARG A 233 16.84 -7.95 -15.72
C ARG A 233 16.63 -6.96 -14.59
N SER A 234 15.98 -7.41 -13.52
CA SER A 234 15.78 -6.62 -12.30
C SER A 234 17.07 -6.44 -11.51
N ASP A 235 17.48 -5.19 -11.30
CA ASP A 235 18.81 -4.84 -10.74
C ASP A 235 18.80 -3.98 -9.46
N SER A 236 17.67 -3.86 -8.74
CA SER A 236 17.59 -3.15 -7.44
C SER A 236 18.17 -1.72 -7.46
N TRP A 237 18.21 -1.12 -8.64
CA TRP A 237 18.97 0.10 -8.90
C TRP A 237 18.51 1.28 -8.03
N ALA A 238 17.19 1.45 -7.90
CA ALA A 238 16.63 2.55 -7.11
C ALA A 238 17.03 2.44 -5.63
N GLY A 239 16.91 1.24 -5.04
CA GLY A 239 17.35 1.00 -3.67
C GLY A 239 18.85 1.23 -3.51
N LEU A 240 19.67 0.78 -4.46
CA LEU A 240 21.13 0.96 -4.44
C LEU A 240 21.62 2.38 -4.72
N GLN A 241 20.81 3.23 -5.37
CA GLN A 241 21.20 4.61 -5.65
C GLN A 241 20.68 5.61 -4.64
N PHE A 242 19.42 5.49 -4.26
CA PHE A 242 18.77 6.51 -3.44
C PHE A 242 18.84 6.22 -1.95
N LEU A 243 18.99 4.95 -1.56
CA LEU A 243 18.81 4.52 -0.19
C LEU A 243 20.07 3.82 0.36
N ARG A 244 20.45 2.67 -0.20
CA ARG A 244 21.52 1.78 0.28
C ARG A 244 21.37 1.41 1.74
N ASN A 245 21.84 2.27 2.64
CA ASN A 245 21.66 2.13 4.07
C ASN A 245 20.52 3.05 4.52
N MET A 246 19.51 2.48 5.18
CA MET A 246 18.32 3.22 5.59
C MET A 246 18.65 4.42 6.49
N ALA A 247 19.53 4.24 7.48
CA ALA A 247 19.88 5.29 8.43
C ALA A 247 20.66 6.42 7.74
N ASP A 248 21.63 6.09 6.88
CA ASP A 248 22.38 7.08 6.11
C ASP A 248 21.46 7.85 5.13
N ALA A 249 20.54 7.14 4.49
CA ALA A 249 19.56 7.74 3.57
C ALA A 249 18.70 8.77 4.31
N VAL A 250 18.06 8.38 5.42
CA VAL A 250 17.22 9.28 6.23
C VAL A 250 18.05 10.43 6.80
N ALA A 251 19.27 10.18 7.26
CA ALA A 251 20.17 11.21 7.79
C ALA A 251 20.55 12.28 6.74
N SER A 252 20.53 11.93 5.45
CA SER A 252 20.82 12.85 4.35
C SER A 252 19.63 13.69 3.90
N MET A 253 18.42 13.36 4.37
CA MET A 253 17.18 14.05 4.00
C MET A 253 16.98 15.34 4.81
N SER A 254 16.21 16.26 4.24
CA SER A 254 15.76 17.48 4.92
C SER A 254 14.43 17.94 4.38
N ASN A 255 13.65 18.60 5.23
CA ASN A 255 12.34 19.16 4.90
C ASN A 255 11.37 18.12 4.30
N ILE A 256 11.21 16.97 4.97
CA ILE A 256 10.26 15.94 4.57
C ILE A 256 9.37 15.58 5.76
N VAL A 257 8.06 15.51 5.52
CA VAL A 257 7.11 14.87 6.43
C VAL A 257 6.74 13.51 5.85
N PHE A 258 6.99 12.44 6.59
CA PHE A 258 6.54 11.09 6.29
C PHE A 258 5.28 10.79 7.09
N SER A 259 4.11 10.80 6.45
CA SER A 259 2.85 10.39 7.06
C SER A 259 2.59 8.92 6.74
N ASN A 260 2.14 8.12 7.72
CA ASN A 260 1.77 6.72 7.52
C ASN A 260 0.48 6.41 8.26
N GLY A 261 -0.35 5.55 7.68
CA GLY A 261 -1.52 4.98 8.36
C GLY A 261 -1.19 3.67 9.06
N LYS A 262 -1.79 3.40 10.22
CA LYS A 262 -1.65 2.08 10.85
C LYS A 262 -2.36 0.98 10.07
N PHE A 263 -3.51 1.26 9.44
CA PHE A 263 -4.24 0.30 8.61
C PHE A 263 -3.63 0.10 7.22
N ASP A 264 -2.62 0.90 6.86
CA ASP A 264 -1.95 0.78 5.58
C ASP A 264 -0.96 -0.40 5.60
N PRO A 265 -1.13 -1.43 4.76
CA PRO A 265 -0.20 -2.55 4.71
C PRO A 265 1.18 -2.17 4.14
N TRP A 266 1.31 -1.03 3.44
CA TRP A 266 2.60 -0.45 3.03
C TRP A 266 3.27 0.37 4.16
N GLY A 267 2.60 0.52 5.29
CA GLY A 267 3.00 1.43 6.35
C GLY A 267 4.18 0.93 7.20
N VAL A 268 4.26 1.52 8.39
CA VAL A 268 5.35 1.32 9.35
C VAL A 268 4.94 0.49 10.57
N SER A 269 3.70 0.01 10.61
CA SER A 269 3.13 -0.70 11.76
C SER A 269 3.52 -2.17 11.77
N ILE A 270 4.77 -2.44 12.09
CA ILE A 270 5.35 -3.78 12.09
C ILE A 270 5.48 -4.37 13.51
N PRO A 271 5.61 -5.70 13.65
CA PRO A 271 5.93 -6.33 14.93
C PRO A 271 7.30 -5.93 15.46
N ASP A 272 7.50 -6.06 16.78
CA ASP A 272 8.77 -5.79 17.44
C ASP A 272 9.93 -6.59 16.83
N GLY A 273 11.01 -5.88 16.49
CA GLY A 273 12.25 -6.49 15.97
C GLY A 273 12.34 -6.64 14.45
N GLU A 274 11.27 -6.29 13.73
CA GLU A 274 11.30 -6.21 12.26
C GLU A 274 11.73 -4.81 11.78
N VAL A 275 11.97 -4.67 10.49
CA VAL A 275 12.36 -3.40 9.86
C VAL A 275 11.19 -2.88 9.02
N PRO A 276 10.72 -1.64 9.24
CA PRO A 276 9.52 -1.13 8.59
C PRO A 276 9.77 -0.84 7.11
N GLN A 277 8.68 -0.82 6.33
CA GLN A 277 8.72 -0.52 4.90
C GLN A 277 8.79 0.98 4.59
N GLY A 278 8.43 1.84 5.55
CA GLY A 278 8.50 3.29 5.47
C GLY A 278 9.34 3.92 6.59
N VAL A 279 9.37 5.25 6.62
CA VAL A 279 10.09 6.01 7.65
C VAL A 279 9.20 6.26 8.87
N ASP A 280 9.66 5.80 10.03
CA ASP A 280 9.12 6.19 11.33
C ASP A 280 10.25 6.66 12.26
N CYS A 281 10.24 7.95 12.59
CA CYS A 281 11.21 8.59 13.46
C CYS A 281 11.17 8.11 14.93
N GLN A 282 10.16 7.30 15.31
CA GLN A 282 10.16 6.60 16.61
C GLN A 282 10.98 5.30 16.58
N VAL A 283 11.13 4.69 15.40
CA VAL A 283 11.86 3.43 15.20
C VAL A 283 13.30 3.69 14.77
N MET A 284 13.54 4.79 14.04
CA MET A 284 14.87 5.16 13.54
C MET A 284 15.16 6.66 13.73
N PRO A 285 16.43 7.08 13.88
CA PRO A 285 16.75 8.48 14.07
C PRO A 285 16.49 9.28 12.79
N CYS A 286 15.73 10.37 12.93
CA CYS A 286 15.50 11.36 11.88
C CYS A 286 16.27 12.66 12.14
N PRO A 287 16.78 13.35 11.10
CA PRO A 287 17.25 14.73 11.22
C PRO A 287 16.15 15.68 11.71
N GLU A 288 16.54 16.82 12.29
CA GLU A 288 15.62 17.83 12.87
C GLU A 288 14.53 18.32 11.89
N SER A 289 14.85 18.39 10.59
CA SER A 289 13.91 18.85 9.55
C SER A 289 13.13 17.73 8.86
N VAL A 290 13.31 16.48 9.31
CA VAL A 290 12.56 15.31 8.88
C VAL A 290 11.63 14.91 10.02
N THR A 291 10.36 14.67 9.72
CA THR A 291 9.35 14.34 10.73
C THR A 291 8.52 13.18 10.23
N SER A 292 8.16 12.25 11.11
CA SER A 292 7.14 11.23 10.84
C SER A 292 5.86 11.50 11.62
N PHE A 293 4.72 11.11 11.06
CA PHE A 293 3.44 11.07 11.77
C PHE A 293 2.71 9.77 11.43
N VAL A 294 2.39 8.97 12.44
CA VAL A 294 1.65 7.72 12.27
C VAL A 294 0.21 7.93 12.73
N MET A 295 -0.74 7.86 11.80
CA MET A 295 -2.18 7.93 12.05
C MET A 295 -2.66 6.57 12.56
N GLU A 296 -3.19 6.53 13.78
CA GLU A 296 -3.74 5.33 14.43
C GLU A 296 -4.89 4.69 13.65
N THR A 297 -5.67 5.50 12.92
CA THR A 297 -6.86 5.05 12.18
C THR A 297 -6.75 5.25 10.67
N GLY A 298 -5.58 5.70 10.19
CA GLY A 298 -5.34 5.94 8.76
C GLY A 298 -5.12 4.64 7.99
N ALA A 299 -5.75 4.53 6.83
CA ALA A 299 -5.38 3.61 5.75
C ALA A 299 -4.36 4.27 4.80
N HIS A 300 -4.22 3.76 3.58
CA HIS A 300 -3.22 4.25 2.61
C HIS A 300 -3.45 5.73 2.29
N HIS A 301 -2.47 6.58 2.63
CA HIS A 301 -2.41 8.05 2.46
C HIS A 301 -3.70 8.82 2.81
N SER A 302 -4.37 8.42 3.91
CA SER A 302 -5.63 9.04 4.36
C SER A 302 -5.56 10.57 4.54
N ASP A 303 -4.38 11.10 4.84
CA ASP A 303 -4.06 12.52 4.92
C ASP A 303 -4.24 13.26 3.58
N LEU A 304 -3.95 12.62 2.45
CA LEU A 304 -4.08 13.22 1.10
C LEU A 304 -5.51 13.17 0.55
N MET A 305 -6.39 12.36 1.14
CA MET A 305 -7.80 12.29 0.76
C MET A 305 -8.52 13.62 1.08
N PHE A 306 -9.56 13.92 0.31
CA PHE A 306 -10.38 15.12 0.57
C PHE A 306 -10.98 15.07 1.98
N ALA A 307 -11.09 16.23 2.62
CA ALA A 307 -11.65 16.33 3.95
C ALA A 307 -13.13 15.89 3.99
N ARG A 308 -13.46 15.12 5.03
CA ARG A 308 -14.78 14.54 5.33
C ARG A 308 -15.17 14.83 6.77
N GLU A 309 -16.43 14.63 7.13
CA GLU A 309 -16.89 14.76 8.53
C GLU A 309 -16.48 13.54 9.36
N GLU A 310 -16.37 12.39 8.71
CA GLU A 310 -16.03 11.08 9.26
C GLU A 310 -14.52 10.91 9.50
N ASP A 311 -13.67 11.85 9.04
CA ASP A 311 -12.24 11.81 9.30
C ASP A 311 -11.98 11.83 10.82
N ALA A 312 -11.20 10.86 11.28
CA ALA A 312 -10.77 10.77 12.67
C ALA A 312 -9.80 11.90 13.06
N ASP A 313 -9.71 12.16 14.37
CA ASP A 313 -8.97 13.30 14.91
C ASP A 313 -7.46 13.24 14.62
N ASP A 314 -6.88 12.04 14.56
CA ASP A 314 -5.49 11.78 14.22
C ASP A 314 -5.19 12.06 12.74
N VAL A 315 -6.07 11.69 11.81
CA VAL A 315 -5.96 12.06 10.38
C VAL A 315 -6.03 13.58 10.24
N ARG A 316 -6.98 14.23 10.93
CA ARG A 316 -7.08 15.70 10.96
C ARG A 316 -5.83 16.35 11.57
N ALA A 317 -5.23 15.72 12.58
CA ALA A 317 -4.00 16.20 13.20
C ALA A 317 -2.80 16.10 12.25
N CYS A 318 -2.68 14.99 11.51
CA CYS A 318 -1.66 14.78 10.48
C CYS A 318 -1.70 15.91 9.43
N ARG A 319 -2.89 16.17 8.86
CA ARG A 319 -3.08 17.27 7.89
C ARG A 319 -2.73 18.65 8.44
N ARG A 320 -3.03 18.92 9.73
CA ARG A 320 -2.63 20.17 10.39
C ARG A 320 -1.12 20.29 10.52
N LEU A 321 -0.44 19.20 10.88
CA LEU A 321 1.01 19.14 10.97
C LEU A 321 1.65 19.40 9.60
N GLU A 322 1.22 18.68 8.56
CA GLU A 322 1.71 18.85 7.18
C GLU A 322 1.55 20.29 6.71
N ALA A 323 0.35 20.88 6.89
CA ALA A 323 0.08 22.25 6.50
C ALA A 323 1.00 23.25 7.24
N ASN A 324 1.36 22.98 8.49
CA ASN A 324 2.29 23.82 9.25
C ASN A 324 3.72 23.70 8.71
N HIS A 325 4.18 22.49 8.38
CA HIS A 325 5.49 22.30 7.73
C HIS A 325 5.56 22.99 6.37
N ILE A 326 4.52 22.85 5.53
CA ILE A 326 4.45 23.53 4.23
C ILE A 326 4.53 25.06 4.40
N ARG A 327 3.75 25.64 5.32
CA ARG A 327 3.79 27.08 5.61
C ARG A 327 5.18 27.54 6.07
N ARG A 328 5.82 26.74 6.92
CA ARG A 328 7.18 26.99 7.41
C ARG A 328 8.19 26.99 6.26
N TRP A 329 8.20 25.97 5.40
CA TRP A 329 9.14 25.90 4.26
C TRP A 329 8.97 27.08 3.29
N ILE A 330 7.73 27.51 3.04
CA ILE A 330 7.43 28.70 2.24
C ILE A 330 8.00 29.97 2.90
N ALA A 331 7.82 30.13 4.20
CA ALA A 331 8.34 31.27 4.94
C ALA A 331 9.88 31.32 4.92
N GLU A 332 10.54 30.20 5.23
CA GLU A 332 12.00 30.07 5.17
C GLU A 332 12.55 30.40 3.79
N LYS A 333 11.89 29.92 2.71
CA LYS A 333 12.27 30.24 1.34
C LYS A 333 12.17 31.73 1.03
N ARG A 334 11.06 32.38 1.43
CA ARG A 334 10.87 33.83 1.26
C ARG A 334 11.94 34.63 2.00
N GLU A 335 12.29 34.24 3.22
CA GLU A 335 13.35 34.89 3.98
C GLU A 335 14.72 34.74 3.32
N ARG A 336 15.05 33.53 2.83
CA ARG A 336 16.30 33.30 2.07
C ARG A 336 16.38 34.18 0.83
N HIS A 337 15.30 34.31 0.05
CA HIS A 337 15.25 35.20 -1.11
C HIS A 337 15.33 36.68 -0.74
N GLY A 338 14.63 37.13 0.31
CA GLY A 338 14.68 38.51 0.77
C GLY A 338 16.07 38.91 1.28
N ARG A 339 16.80 37.99 1.92
CA ARG A 339 18.21 38.19 2.30
C ARG A 339 19.12 38.26 1.07
N PHE A 340 18.91 37.41 0.07
CA PHE A 340 19.67 37.42 -1.16
C PHE A 340 19.50 38.74 -1.94
N ASP A 341 18.27 39.24 -2.09
CA ASP A 341 17.98 40.50 -2.76
C ASP A 341 18.59 41.72 -2.04
N ARG A 342 18.54 41.72 -0.70
CA ARG A 342 19.25 42.72 0.14
C ARG A 342 20.77 42.64 0.02
N SER A 343 21.34 41.48 -0.27
CA SER A 343 22.79 41.31 -0.47
C SER A 343 23.25 41.78 -1.85
N ILE A 344 22.39 41.72 -2.87
CA ILE A 344 22.68 42.22 -4.23
C ILE A 344 22.48 43.74 -4.33
N THR A 345 21.50 44.29 -3.62
CA THR A 345 21.20 45.74 -3.61
C THR A 345 22.16 46.58 -2.76
N ARG A 346 23.18 45.98 -2.13
CA ARG A 346 24.32 46.69 -1.53
C ARG A 346 25.60 46.48 -2.35
N PRO A 347 25.96 47.38 -3.30
CA PRO A 347 27.35 47.58 -3.63
C PRO A 347 27.99 48.52 -2.59
N ALA A 348 29.29 48.30 -2.36
CA ALA A 348 30.13 48.97 -1.37
C ALA A 348 29.94 50.49 -1.26
N GLN A 349 29.53 50.97 -0.09
CA GLN A 349 30.09 52.14 0.58
C GLN A 349 29.89 51.98 2.09
N ALA A 350 30.85 51.32 2.73
CA ALA A 350 31.20 51.63 4.10
C ALA A 350 32.41 52.55 4.03
N GLU A 351 32.17 53.85 3.95
CA GLU A 351 33.12 54.82 4.46
C GLU A 351 32.50 55.41 5.72
N ASP A 352 33.17 55.13 6.84
CA ASP A 352 33.04 55.87 8.07
C ASP A 352 33.24 57.36 7.78
N VAL A 353 32.20 58.17 7.95
CA VAL A 353 32.37 59.62 8.16
C VAL A 353 31.42 60.09 9.26
N THR A 354 31.99 60.22 10.46
CA THR A 354 31.73 61.36 11.34
C THR A 354 33.11 61.96 11.69
N PRO A 355 33.26 63.26 12.05
CA PRO A 355 32.25 64.20 12.52
C PRO A 355 32.36 65.65 11.96
N GLU A 356 31.37 66.46 12.35
CA GLU A 356 31.48 67.90 12.68
C GLU A 356 31.51 69.00 11.58
N THR A 357 30.51 69.89 11.75
CA THR A 357 30.56 71.37 11.62
C THR A 357 30.62 72.00 10.22
N VAL A 358 29.58 72.76 9.87
CA VAL A 358 29.59 74.25 9.77
C VAL A 358 28.25 74.74 9.21
N LEU A 359 27.70 75.75 9.89
CA LEU A 359 26.59 76.63 9.54
C LEU A 359 26.50 77.04 8.06
N LEU A 360 25.29 76.99 7.47
CA LEU A 360 24.40 78.12 7.17
C LEU A 360 23.14 77.65 6.44
#